data_AF-A0A374VMK9-F1
#
_entry.id   AF-A0A374VMK9-F1
#
_cell.length_a   1.000
_cell.length_b   1.000
_cell.length_c   1.000
_cell.angle_alpha   90.00
_cell.angle_beta   90.00
_cell.angle_gamma   90.00
#
_symmetry.space_group_name_H-M   'P 1'
#
loop_
_entity.id
_entity.type
_entity.pdbx_description
1 polymer ?
#
loop_
_entity_poly.entity_id
_entity_poly.type
_entity_poly.pdbx_seq_one_letter_code
_entity_poly.pdbx_strand_id
1 'polypeptide(L)'
;LEWLYSLCETIGGSANVRLDGNKLKCNLFSGTDRSLFQDENPHIVFSDAYNNLLSFSYAADDAVQKNFAYVLGCGEGNAKKRTTFCSGAEPTYLDRYEVYVDERNTAQEEDVTDAEYLEILKSSGAEHLVQPKTASESAIAAFSTQYQYNKDYFVGDYVTVEQKRFGLIQTKIQLIGMVESFDQNGRSLTPTFKETE
;
A
#
# COMPACT_ATOMS: atom_id res chain seq x y z
N LEU A 1 -16.78 13.71 2.25
CA LEU A 1 -15.48 13.17 2.67
C LEU A 1 -14.97 12.12 1.67
N GLU A 2 -15.84 11.24 1.17
CA GLU A 2 -15.48 10.23 0.14
C GLU A 2 -14.78 10.80 -1.11
N TRP A 3 -15.23 11.94 -1.65
CA TRP A 3 -14.57 12.55 -2.82
C TRP A 3 -13.12 12.98 -2.55
N LEU A 4 -12.82 13.40 -1.32
CA LEU A 4 -11.47 13.83 -0.92
C LEU A 4 -10.55 12.61 -0.80
N TYR A 5 -11.08 11.50 -0.29
CA TYR A 5 -10.38 10.23 -0.19
C TYR A 5 -10.02 9.69 -1.58
N SER A 6 -10.99 9.64 -2.50
CA SER A 6 -10.75 9.22 -3.90
C SER A 6 -9.74 10.12 -4.63
N LEU A 7 -9.80 11.44 -4.40
CA LEU A 7 -8.79 12.36 -4.95
C LEU A 7 -7.40 12.04 -4.40
N CYS A 8 -7.28 11.80 -3.09
CA CYS A 8 -6.02 11.44 -2.43
C CYS A 8 -5.46 10.11 -2.96
N GLU A 9 -6.29 9.08 -3.16
CA GLU A 9 -5.86 7.82 -3.78
C GLU A 9 -5.34 8.05 -5.21
N THR A 10 -6.06 8.85 -6.00
CA THR A 10 -5.69 9.12 -7.40
C THR A 10 -4.34 9.83 -7.53
N ILE A 11 -4.04 10.77 -6.63
CA ILE A 11 -2.80 11.55 -6.67
C ILE A 11 -1.68 10.94 -5.82
N GLY A 12 -1.91 9.81 -5.15
CA GLY A 12 -0.98 9.23 -4.16
C GLY A 12 -0.72 10.16 -2.98
N GLY A 13 -1.73 10.97 -2.61
CA GLY A 13 -1.64 12.00 -1.59
C GLY A 13 -2.46 11.74 -0.33
N SER A 14 -2.39 12.70 0.56
CA SER A 14 -3.11 12.77 1.83
C SER A 14 -3.64 14.18 2.04
N ALA A 15 -4.66 14.29 2.88
CA ALA A 15 -5.29 15.56 3.23
C ALA A 15 -5.17 15.82 4.73
N ASN A 16 -4.65 16.99 5.09
CA ASN A 16 -4.55 17.44 6.46
C ASN A 16 -5.58 18.56 6.65
N VAL A 17 -6.57 18.29 7.49
CA VAL A 17 -7.61 19.26 7.86
C VAL A 17 -7.33 19.74 9.27
N ARG A 18 -7.06 21.03 9.42
CA ARG A 18 -6.79 21.67 10.70
C ARG A 18 -7.65 22.91 10.90
N LEU A 19 -7.96 23.20 12.16
CA LEU A 19 -8.60 24.45 12.54
C LEU A 19 -7.54 25.55 12.65
N ASP A 20 -7.78 26.67 11.98
CA ASP A 20 -6.98 27.89 12.06
C ASP A 20 -7.89 29.05 12.48
N GLY A 21 -7.94 29.32 13.80
CA GLY A 21 -8.96 30.17 14.40
C GLY A 21 -10.36 29.58 14.24
N ASN A 22 -11.24 30.27 13.50
CA ASN A 22 -12.58 29.79 13.15
C ASN A 22 -12.69 29.27 11.71
N LYS A 23 -11.56 29.09 11.00
CA LYS A 23 -11.56 28.59 9.62
C LYS A 23 -10.96 27.19 9.59
N LEU A 24 -11.60 26.29 8.84
CA LEU A 24 -10.99 25.00 8.50
C LEU A 24 -10.03 25.22 7.32
N LYS A 25 -8.77 24.85 7.50
CA LYS A 25 -7.76 24.78 6.43
C LYS A 25 -7.57 23.33 6.04
N CYS A 26 -7.71 23.04 4.76
CA CYS A 26 -7.42 21.74 4.16
C CYS A 26 -6.19 21.87 3.27
N ASN A 27 -5.14 21.11 3.56
CA ASN A 27 -3.94 21.03 2.76
C ASN A 27 -3.85 19.63 2.14
N LEU A 28 -3.67 19.57 0.82
CA LEU A 28 -3.34 18.33 0.11
C LEU A 28 -1.82 18.20 -0.02
N PHE A 29 -1.28 17.02 0.24
CA PHE A 29 0.16 16.76 0.19
C PHE A 29 0.43 15.29 -0.09
N SER A 30 1.49 14.97 -0.84
CA SER A 30 1.88 13.58 -1.16
C SER A 30 2.80 12.93 -0.13
N GLY A 31 3.24 13.71 0.86
CA GLY A 31 4.35 13.33 1.73
C GLY A 31 5.70 13.37 1.00
N THR A 32 6.77 13.33 1.78
CA THR A 32 8.15 13.29 1.27
C THR A 32 8.66 11.86 1.32
N ASP A 33 9.31 11.40 0.25
CA ASP A 33 10.01 10.11 0.30
C ASP A 33 11.32 10.26 1.07
N ARG A 34 11.37 9.65 2.26
CA ARG A 34 12.54 9.59 3.16
C ARG A 34 13.00 8.14 3.36
N SER A 35 12.56 7.24 2.49
CA SER A 35 12.97 5.83 2.51
C SER A 35 14.39 5.64 1.96
N LEU A 36 14.91 4.42 2.09
CA LEU A 36 16.20 4.01 1.53
C LEU A 36 16.20 3.88 -0.02
N PHE A 37 15.06 4.02 -0.70
CA PHE A 37 14.98 3.90 -2.16
C PHE A 37 15.30 5.19 -2.93
N GLN A 38 15.64 6.26 -2.23
CA GLN A 38 15.93 7.57 -2.81
C GLN A 38 17.18 8.18 -2.15
N ASP A 39 17.85 9.10 -2.81
CA ASP A 39 19.10 9.72 -2.34
C ASP A 39 19.03 11.25 -2.16
N GLU A 40 17.85 11.86 -2.37
CA GLU A 40 17.65 13.31 -2.34
C GLU A 40 17.32 13.84 -0.93
N ASN A 41 16.43 13.16 -0.21
CA ASN A 41 15.97 13.54 1.12
C ASN A 41 16.70 12.75 2.22
N PRO A 42 16.90 13.34 3.42
CA PRO A 42 17.45 12.62 4.56
C PRO A 42 16.62 11.38 4.90
N HIS A 43 17.30 10.24 5.08
CA HIS A 43 16.66 8.94 5.36
C HIS A 43 16.15 8.85 6.79
N ILE A 44 14.92 8.33 6.93
CA ILE A 44 14.30 8.04 8.22
C ILE A 44 14.10 6.53 8.33
N VAL A 45 14.86 5.92 9.25
CA VAL A 45 14.84 4.46 9.48
C VAL A 45 14.46 4.16 10.92
N PHE A 46 13.29 3.55 11.13
CA PHE A 46 12.89 3.01 12.42
C PHE A 46 13.37 1.57 12.54
N SER A 47 14.31 1.32 13.45
CA SER A 47 14.93 0.01 13.66
C SER A 47 15.06 -0.32 15.14
N ASP A 48 14.81 -1.59 15.48
CA ASP A 48 15.07 -2.12 16.81
C ASP A 48 16.57 -2.10 17.15
N ALA A 49 17.43 -2.20 16.13
CA ALA A 49 18.88 -2.06 16.28
C ALA A 49 19.33 -0.62 16.58
N TYR A 50 18.54 0.38 16.20
CA TYR A 50 18.80 1.80 16.49
C TYR A 50 18.15 2.27 17.80
N ASN A 51 17.45 1.38 18.51
CA ASN A 51 16.68 1.68 19.71
C ASN A 51 15.67 2.82 19.52
N ASN A 52 15.18 3.03 18.29
CA ASN A 52 14.16 4.03 17.97
C ASN A 52 12.80 3.39 17.61
N LEU A 53 12.77 2.07 17.40
CA LEU A 53 11.57 1.24 17.31
C LEU A 53 11.42 0.42 18.61
N LEU A 54 10.47 0.78 19.46
CA LEU A 54 10.28 0.18 20.79
C LEU A 54 9.50 -1.14 20.71
N SER A 55 8.48 -1.17 19.85
CA SER A 55 7.71 -2.37 19.57
C SER A 55 7.21 -2.34 18.13
N PHE A 56 7.08 -3.52 17.55
CA PHE A 56 6.56 -3.69 16.20
C PHE A 56 5.89 -5.06 16.11
N SER A 57 4.61 -5.07 15.78
CA SER A 57 3.80 -6.24 15.48
C SER A 57 3.45 -6.22 14.01
N TYR A 58 3.52 -7.37 13.36
CA TYR A 58 3.16 -7.55 11.96
C TYR A 58 2.40 -8.85 11.78
N ALA A 59 1.29 -8.77 11.06
CA ALA A 59 0.50 -9.92 10.65
C ALA A 59 0.24 -9.82 9.14
N ALA A 60 0.36 -10.97 8.46
CA ALA A 60 -0.04 -11.12 7.07
C ALA A 60 -1.03 -12.28 6.97
N ASP A 61 -2.08 -12.08 6.19
CA ASP A 61 -3.09 -13.08 5.87
C ASP A 61 -3.14 -13.25 4.34
N ASP A 62 -2.65 -14.39 3.88
CA ASP A 62 -2.58 -14.81 2.48
C ASP A 62 -3.70 -15.80 2.11
N ALA A 63 -4.60 -16.14 3.04
CA ALA A 63 -5.58 -17.21 2.84
C ALA A 63 -6.53 -16.95 1.65
N VAL A 64 -6.73 -15.69 1.27
CA VAL A 64 -7.58 -15.27 0.15
C VAL A 64 -6.78 -14.65 -1.01
N GLN A 65 -5.45 -14.68 -0.96
CA GLN A 65 -4.59 -14.12 -1.99
C GLN A 65 -4.88 -14.75 -3.36
N LYS A 66 -4.85 -13.93 -4.40
CA LYS A 66 -4.94 -14.33 -5.81
C LYS A 66 -3.97 -13.47 -6.61
N ASN A 67 -2.96 -14.09 -7.20
CA ASN A 67 -1.92 -13.36 -7.95
C ASN A 67 -1.81 -13.81 -9.42
N PHE A 68 -2.65 -14.76 -9.85
CA PHE A 68 -2.73 -15.22 -11.22
C PHE A 68 -4.19 -15.45 -11.64
N ALA A 69 -4.62 -14.80 -12.72
CA ALA A 69 -5.97 -14.89 -13.24
C ALA A 69 -6.01 -15.63 -14.59
N TYR A 70 -6.91 -16.60 -14.72
CA TYR A 70 -7.34 -17.16 -16.00
C TYR A 70 -8.63 -16.47 -16.43
N VAL A 71 -8.56 -15.68 -17.50
CA VAL A 71 -9.70 -14.89 -17.97
C VAL A 71 -10.30 -15.52 -19.21
N LEU A 72 -11.61 -15.75 -19.15
CA LEU A 72 -12.38 -16.47 -20.16
C LEU A 72 -13.42 -15.53 -20.76
N GLY A 73 -13.16 -15.02 -21.97
CA GLY A 73 -14.04 -14.09 -22.68
C GLY A 73 -15.17 -14.77 -23.46
N CYS A 74 -15.75 -14.01 -24.40
CA CYS A 74 -16.86 -14.44 -25.25
C CYS A 74 -16.44 -15.53 -26.26
N GLY A 75 -17.45 -16.22 -26.80
CA GLY A 75 -17.29 -17.33 -27.75
C GLY A 75 -17.49 -18.71 -27.12
N GLU A 76 -17.73 -19.70 -27.98
CA GLU A 76 -18.02 -21.08 -27.58
C GLU A 76 -16.91 -22.04 -28.05
N GLY A 77 -16.65 -23.07 -27.24
CA GLY A 77 -15.67 -24.11 -27.58
C GLY A 77 -14.28 -23.53 -27.91
N ASN A 78 -13.77 -23.84 -29.10
CA ASN A 78 -12.47 -23.38 -29.59
C ASN A 78 -12.44 -21.90 -30.01
N ALA A 79 -13.61 -21.30 -30.24
CA ALA A 79 -13.70 -19.87 -30.52
C ALA A 79 -13.71 -19.02 -29.24
N LYS A 80 -13.75 -19.65 -28.05
CA LYS A 80 -13.73 -18.94 -26.76
C LYS A 80 -12.38 -18.23 -26.59
N LYS A 81 -12.42 -16.91 -26.50
CA LYS A 81 -11.23 -16.10 -26.22
C LYS A 81 -10.76 -16.36 -24.79
N ARG A 82 -9.46 -16.56 -24.61
CA ARG A 82 -8.83 -16.85 -23.32
C ARG A 82 -7.55 -16.07 -23.20
N THR A 83 -7.29 -15.56 -22.00
CA THR A 83 -6.02 -14.94 -21.67
C THR A 83 -5.68 -15.21 -20.21
N THR A 84 -4.44 -14.91 -19.83
CA THR A 84 -3.98 -14.96 -18.45
C THR A 84 -3.43 -13.61 -18.04
N PHE A 85 -3.55 -13.29 -16.77
CA PHE A 85 -3.01 -12.07 -16.20
C PHE A 85 -2.34 -12.33 -14.86
N CYS A 86 -1.17 -11.74 -14.64
CA CYS A 86 -0.51 -11.65 -13.35
C CYS A 86 0.20 -10.29 -13.24
N SER A 87 0.32 -9.78 -12.02
CA SER A 87 1.11 -8.56 -11.77
C SER A 87 2.59 -8.91 -11.70
N GLY A 88 3.41 -8.32 -12.57
CA GLY A 88 4.85 -8.53 -12.57
C GLY A 88 5.29 -9.90 -13.10
N ALA A 89 6.28 -10.51 -12.44
CA ALA A 89 6.82 -11.80 -12.85
C ALA A 89 5.82 -12.94 -12.60
N GLU A 90 5.71 -13.87 -13.54
CA GLU A 90 4.77 -14.98 -13.45
C GLU A 90 5.09 -15.87 -12.23
N PRO A 91 4.15 -16.07 -11.29
CA PRO A 91 4.38 -16.90 -10.11
C PRO A 91 4.46 -18.39 -10.49
N THR A 92 5.26 -19.14 -9.74
CA THR A 92 5.53 -20.57 -10.01
C THR A 92 5.29 -21.42 -8.77
N TYR A 93 4.91 -22.69 -8.97
CA TYR A 93 4.71 -23.67 -7.89
C TYR A 93 3.77 -23.16 -6.79
N LEU A 94 4.25 -23.13 -5.54
CA LEU A 94 3.49 -22.72 -4.36
C LEU A 94 3.27 -21.21 -4.28
N ASP A 95 3.98 -20.43 -5.10
CA ASP A 95 3.79 -18.98 -5.15
C ASP A 95 2.59 -18.61 -6.03
N ARG A 96 1.97 -19.56 -6.74
CA ARG A 96 0.85 -19.30 -7.65
C ARG A 96 -0.49 -19.53 -6.96
N TYR A 97 -1.24 -18.44 -6.80
CA TYR A 97 -2.60 -18.42 -6.28
C TYR A 97 -3.58 -18.03 -7.38
N GLU A 98 -4.37 -19.00 -7.83
CA GLU A 98 -5.12 -18.91 -9.08
C GLU A 98 -6.58 -18.46 -8.87
N VAL A 99 -7.09 -17.67 -9.83
CA VAL A 99 -8.50 -17.31 -9.93
C VAL A 99 -9.00 -17.49 -11.35
N TYR A 100 -10.22 -17.99 -11.49
CA TYR A 100 -10.94 -18.04 -12.76
C TYR A 100 -11.88 -16.86 -12.87
N VAL A 101 -11.71 -16.06 -13.92
CA VAL A 101 -12.51 -14.88 -14.21
C VAL A 101 -13.34 -15.15 -15.46
N ASP A 102 -14.64 -15.02 -15.32
CA ASP A 102 -15.59 -15.37 -16.37
C ASP A 102 -16.21 -14.13 -17.00
N GLU A 103 -15.66 -13.74 -18.14
CA GLU A 103 -16.00 -12.55 -18.92
C GLU A 103 -16.85 -12.91 -20.15
N ARG A 104 -17.67 -13.96 -20.04
CA ARG A 104 -18.57 -14.41 -21.12
C ARG A 104 -19.57 -13.33 -21.56
N ASN A 105 -19.96 -12.45 -20.64
CA ASN A 105 -20.91 -11.36 -20.91
C ASN A 105 -20.26 -10.13 -21.56
N THR A 106 -18.92 -10.07 -21.58
CA THR A 106 -18.17 -8.99 -22.20
C THR A 106 -18.05 -9.30 -23.69
N ALA A 107 -19.03 -8.85 -24.46
CA ALA A 107 -19.06 -9.01 -25.90
C ALA A 107 -17.92 -8.21 -26.55
N GLN A 108 -17.31 -8.77 -27.58
CA GLN A 108 -16.40 -8.03 -28.45
C GLN A 108 -17.24 -7.14 -29.38
N GLU A 109 -17.11 -5.82 -29.25
CA GLU A 109 -17.75 -4.87 -30.16
C GLU A 109 -17.15 -4.96 -31.57
N GLU A 110 -17.92 -4.62 -32.61
CA GLU A 110 -17.49 -4.77 -34.01
C GLU A 110 -16.23 -3.95 -34.35
N ASP A 111 -16.02 -2.83 -33.66
CA ASP A 111 -14.88 -1.94 -33.85
C ASP A 111 -13.65 -2.31 -32.99
N VAL A 112 -13.76 -3.34 -32.14
CA VAL A 112 -12.68 -3.76 -31.22
C VAL A 112 -11.90 -4.93 -31.82
N THR A 113 -10.61 -4.73 -32.03
CA THR A 113 -9.73 -5.78 -32.53
C THR A 113 -9.53 -6.88 -31.48
N ASP A 114 -9.13 -8.07 -31.92
CA ASP A 114 -8.80 -9.19 -31.04
C ASP A 114 -7.74 -8.82 -29.98
N ALA A 115 -6.77 -7.97 -30.34
CA ALA A 115 -5.73 -7.53 -29.42
C ALA A 115 -6.27 -6.59 -28.34
N GLU A 116 -7.10 -5.62 -28.72
CA GLU A 116 -7.74 -4.70 -27.77
C GLU A 116 -8.70 -5.44 -26.83
N TYR A 117 -9.44 -6.42 -27.37
CA TYR A 117 -10.30 -7.26 -26.56
C TYR A 117 -9.51 -8.07 -25.52
N LEU A 118 -8.33 -8.60 -25.87
CA LEU A 118 -7.45 -9.28 -24.92
C LEU A 118 -6.93 -8.35 -23.82
N GLU A 119 -6.69 -7.07 -24.10
CA GLU A 119 -6.32 -6.07 -23.09
C GLU A 119 -7.49 -5.73 -22.15
N ILE A 120 -8.72 -5.70 -22.65
CA ILE A 120 -9.93 -5.58 -21.82
C ILE A 120 -10.01 -6.79 -20.86
N LEU A 121 -9.83 -8.01 -21.37
CA LEU A 121 -9.82 -9.20 -20.54
C LEU A 121 -8.68 -9.18 -19.51
N LYS A 122 -7.49 -8.70 -19.87
CA LYS A 122 -6.38 -8.55 -18.91
C LYS A 122 -6.70 -7.55 -17.81
N SER A 123 -7.35 -6.42 -18.14
CA SER A 123 -7.81 -5.44 -17.17
C SER A 123 -8.80 -6.06 -16.18
N SER A 124 -9.77 -6.84 -16.66
CA SER A 124 -10.66 -7.62 -15.78
C SER A 124 -9.87 -8.61 -14.91
N GLY A 125 -8.90 -9.31 -15.48
CA GLY A 125 -8.01 -10.19 -14.72
C GLY A 125 -7.27 -9.47 -13.59
N ALA A 126 -6.84 -8.22 -13.82
CA ALA A 126 -6.18 -7.38 -12.82
C ALA A 126 -7.10 -7.03 -11.64
N GLU A 127 -8.37 -6.69 -11.93
CA GLU A 127 -9.37 -6.36 -10.90
C GLU A 127 -9.71 -7.55 -9.98
N HIS A 128 -9.48 -8.78 -10.44
CA HIS A 128 -9.74 -10.00 -9.68
C HIS A 128 -8.53 -10.54 -8.92
N LEU A 129 -7.36 -9.91 -9.06
CA LEU A 129 -6.24 -10.18 -8.20
C LEU A 129 -6.53 -9.65 -6.79
N VAL A 130 -6.10 -10.40 -5.79
CA VAL A 130 -6.28 -10.06 -4.38
C VAL A 130 -4.90 -10.14 -3.73
N GLN A 131 -4.42 -9.02 -3.23
CA GLN A 131 -3.16 -8.99 -2.49
C GLN A 131 -3.36 -9.58 -1.08
N PRO A 132 -2.28 -10.07 -0.45
CA PRO A 132 -2.30 -10.43 0.96
C PRO A 132 -2.73 -9.24 1.82
N LYS A 133 -3.56 -9.49 2.83
CA LYS A 133 -3.88 -8.47 3.82
C LYS A 133 -2.73 -8.36 4.79
N THR A 134 -2.27 -7.14 5.05
CA THR A 134 -1.17 -6.89 5.99
C THR A 134 -1.65 -5.93 7.06
N ALA A 135 -1.32 -6.22 8.32
CA ALA A 135 -1.59 -5.34 9.45
C ALA A 135 -0.28 -5.12 10.22
N SER A 136 -0.01 -3.89 10.62
CA SER A 136 1.15 -3.58 11.44
C SER A 136 0.84 -2.58 12.54
N GLU A 137 1.32 -2.86 13.74
CA GLU A 137 1.22 -1.96 14.89
C GLU A 137 2.62 -1.68 15.41
N SER A 138 2.89 -0.45 15.83
CA SER A 138 4.23 -0.10 16.27
C SER A 138 4.23 1.03 17.29
N ALA A 139 5.27 1.05 18.11
CA ALA A 139 5.58 2.16 19.00
C ALA A 139 7.04 2.59 18.77
N ILE A 140 7.26 3.89 18.66
CA ILE A 140 8.60 4.46 18.42
C ILE A 140 9.02 5.32 19.60
N ALA A 141 10.33 5.53 19.73
CA ALA A 141 10.89 6.35 20.78
C ALA A 141 10.50 7.83 20.59
N ALA A 142 9.69 8.36 21.50
CA ALA A 142 9.26 9.77 21.49
C ALA A 142 10.41 10.76 21.67
N PHE A 143 11.48 10.33 22.33
CA PHE A 143 12.70 11.12 22.59
C PHE A 143 13.91 10.47 21.93
N SER A 144 13.80 10.15 20.63
CA SER A 144 14.97 9.74 19.86
C SER A 144 15.90 10.94 19.65
N THR A 145 17.19 10.75 19.89
CA THR A 145 18.22 11.73 19.50
C THR A 145 18.44 11.77 17.99
N GLN A 146 17.91 10.79 17.25
CA GLN A 146 18.11 10.65 15.81
C GLN A 146 17.08 11.45 15.01
N TYR A 147 15.79 11.31 15.36
CA TYR A 147 14.68 11.90 14.60
C TYR A 147 13.60 12.46 15.52
N GLN A 148 13.07 13.63 15.17
CA GLN A 148 12.01 14.32 15.88
C GLN A 148 10.77 14.43 15.00
N TYR A 149 9.64 13.91 15.52
CA TYR A 149 8.34 14.07 14.88
C TYR A 149 7.95 15.55 14.80
N ASN A 150 7.32 15.97 13.71
CA ASN A 150 7.00 17.36 13.35
C ASN A 150 8.22 18.27 13.08
N LYS A 151 9.39 17.69 12.86
CA LYS A 151 10.61 18.41 12.45
C LYS A 151 11.33 17.68 11.33
N ASP A 152 11.73 16.44 11.58
CA ASP A 152 12.51 15.64 10.64
C ASP A 152 11.61 14.77 9.76
N TYR A 153 10.45 14.35 10.29
CA TYR A 153 9.43 13.60 9.57
C TYR A 153 8.02 13.98 10.03
N PHE A 154 7.06 13.79 9.13
CA PHE A 154 5.65 14.15 9.32
C PHE A 154 4.73 13.01 8.88
N VAL A 155 3.49 13.01 9.36
CA VAL A 155 2.43 12.18 8.76
C VAL A 155 2.36 12.51 7.27
N GLY A 156 2.33 11.46 6.45
CA GLY A 156 2.38 11.41 4.99
C GLY A 156 3.73 10.97 4.43
N ASP A 157 4.83 11.17 5.16
CA ASP A 157 6.16 10.81 4.69
C ASP A 157 6.30 9.28 4.54
N TYR A 158 7.13 8.88 3.56
CA TYR A 158 7.54 7.50 3.40
C TYR A 158 8.83 7.26 4.15
N VAL A 159 8.85 6.22 4.99
CA VAL A 159 9.98 5.88 5.85
C VAL A 159 10.34 4.41 5.68
N THR A 160 11.47 4.00 6.24
CA THR A 160 11.86 2.59 6.32
C THR A 160 11.64 2.08 7.74
N VAL A 161 11.02 0.90 7.86
CA VAL A 161 10.87 0.19 9.14
C VAL A 161 11.63 -1.14 9.06
N GLU A 162 12.52 -1.37 10.01
CA GLU A 162 13.38 -2.54 10.06
C GLU A 162 13.26 -3.23 11.43
N GLN A 163 13.02 -4.53 11.41
CA GLN A 163 13.02 -5.41 12.59
C GLN A 163 14.11 -6.45 12.42
N LYS A 164 15.33 -6.13 12.86
CA LYS A 164 16.50 -7.00 12.67
C LYS A 164 16.36 -8.33 13.38
N ARG A 165 15.70 -8.37 14.55
CA ARG A 165 15.47 -9.62 15.29
C ARG A 165 14.67 -10.67 14.50
N PHE A 166 13.74 -10.23 13.66
CA PHE A 166 12.88 -11.12 12.86
C PHE A 166 13.25 -11.13 11.37
N GLY A 167 14.25 -10.34 10.95
CA GLY A 167 14.65 -10.21 9.55
C GLY A 167 13.60 -9.53 8.67
N LEU A 168 12.69 -8.76 9.26
CA LEU A 168 11.61 -8.07 8.54
C LEU A 168 12.05 -6.65 8.18
N ILE A 169 11.94 -6.28 6.91
CA ILE A 169 12.21 -4.93 6.43
C ILE A 169 11.09 -4.45 5.53
N GLN A 170 10.50 -3.32 5.90
CA GLN A 170 9.59 -2.55 5.06
C GLN A 170 10.37 -1.35 4.55
N THR A 171 10.94 -1.52 3.36
CA THR A 171 11.88 -0.57 2.75
C THR A 171 11.24 0.78 2.48
N LYS A 172 9.97 0.82 2.09
CA LYS A 172 9.20 2.04 1.88
C LYS A 172 7.76 1.85 2.34
N ILE A 173 7.39 2.51 3.44
CA ILE A 173 6.04 2.50 3.98
C ILE A 173 5.60 3.91 4.36
N GLN A 174 4.33 4.24 4.09
CA GLN A 174 3.79 5.56 4.37
C GLN A 174 3.30 5.67 5.81
N LEU A 175 3.71 6.73 6.52
CA LEU A 175 3.17 7.08 7.82
C LEU A 175 1.81 7.79 7.63
N ILE A 176 0.69 7.16 7.97
CA ILE A 176 -0.66 7.72 7.74
C ILE A 176 -1.30 8.31 8.99
N GLY A 177 -0.76 8.01 10.17
CA GLY A 177 -1.26 8.52 11.43
C GLY A 177 -0.19 8.54 12.50
N MET A 178 -0.40 9.35 13.52
CA MET A 178 0.43 9.38 14.71
C MET A 178 -0.47 9.65 15.91
N VAL A 179 -0.43 8.77 16.90
CA VAL A 179 -1.05 8.99 18.19
C VAL A 179 0.03 9.47 19.15
N GLU A 180 -0.14 10.67 19.69
CA GLU A 180 0.68 11.20 20.77
C GLU A 180 -0.04 11.02 22.10
N SER A 181 0.57 10.27 23.02
CA SER A 181 0.02 10.09 24.36
C SER A 181 0.91 10.79 25.40
N PHE A 182 0.28 11.35 26.42
CA PHE A 182 0.95 12.00 27.55
C PHE A 182 0.45 11.35 28.83
N ASP A 183 1.31 10.60 29.50
CA ASP A 183 1.01 9.91 30.75
C ASP A 183 2.02 10.29 31.86
N GLN A 184 1.95 9.61 33.00
CA GLN A 184 2.88 9.82 34.12
C GLN A 184 4.33 9.43 33.79
N ASN A 185 4.55 8.62 32.75
CA ASN A 185 5.85 8.15 32.28
C ASN A 185 6.45 9.05 31.19
N GLY A 186 5.66 9.99 30.64
CA GLY A 186 6.08 11.01 29.70
C GLY A 186 5.27 11.01 28.41
N ARG A 187 5.92 11.44 27.32
CA ARG A 187 5.32 11.45 25.96
C ARG A 187 5.64 10.12 25.27
N SER A 188 4.66 9.50 24.62
CA SER A 188 4.85 8.35 23.74
C SER A 188 4.26 8.61 22.35
N LEU A 189 4.85 7.95 21.34
CA LEU A 189 4.47 8.06 19.94
C LEU A 189 4.13 6.68 19.38
N THR A 190 2.91 6.55 18.86
CA THR A 190 2.41 5.33 18.22
C THR A 190 2.06 5.67 16.77
N PRO A 191 2.95 5.39 15.81
CA PRO A 191 2.68 5.63 14.40
C PRO A 191 1.73 4.58 13.85
N THR A 192 0.89 5.02 12.91
CA THR A 192 0.05 4.16 12.08
C THR A 192 0.63 4.18 10.67
N PHE A 193 1.00 3.02 10.17
CA PHE A 193 1.54 2.86 8.83
C PHE A 193 0.46 2.39 7.87
N LYS A 194 0.57 2.79 6.59
CA LYS A 194 -0.35 2.34 5.55
C LYS A 194 -0.20 0.84 5.34
N GLU A 195 -1.29 0.12 5.51
CA GLU A 195 -1.38 -1.30 5.14
C GLU A 195 -1.17 -1.42 3.62
N THR A 196 -0.42 -2.44 3.22
CA THR A 196 -0.25 -2.70 1.78
C THR A 196 -1.48 -3.48 1.34
N GLU A 197 -2.35 -2.82 0.57
CA GLU A 197 -3.46 -3.44 -0.18
C GLU A 197 -3.02 -3.95 -1.56
#